data_AF-A0A0D3CV89-F1
#
_entry.id   AF-A0A0D3CV89-F1
#
_cell.length_a   1.000
_cell.length_b   1.000
_cell.length_c   1.000
_cell.angle_alpha   90.00
_cell.angle_beta   90.00
_cell.angle_gamma   90.00
#
_symmetry.space_group_name_H-M   'P 1'
#
loop_
_entity.id
_entity.type
_entity.pdbx_description
1 polymer ?
#
loop_
_entity_poly.entity_id
_entity_poly.type
_entity_poly.pdbx_seq_one_letter_code
_entity_poly.pdbx_strand_id
1 'polypeptide(L)'
;MRTLLGFYILCLLLGQDLADDVTQNLCFTNRLSDFLPPPYSNISDSMPCTPLWNTFVLRYSENRENVMTIILSALYTTGWVGVGFSRDGRMVGSSAMVGWITKKGHAKIKQYYLQGTERDQVVPDQGELQLQKVPPVVALHGAMIYLAFQVKFTVKVPRRAVILAFSSAYPSKLGRLSKHDDKTTVIVDLSKANGVTASIQTTASSEKTRHGVIAILGWGFLLPLGAILARYLRHRDPLWYYLHIGIQFTGFIFGLAAVILGIQLYNSIQPDIPAHRGIGIFLLILSILQVLAFFARPHKETKMRRYWNWYHHWIGRISLFFGAVNIVLGIRMANSEEDGWRIGYGFVLSVTLLAFLVLEIFRILDSSSIGSPSSHTPPSFETHPSSTSV
;
A
#
# COMPACT_ATOMS: atom_id res chain seq x y z
N MET A 1 22.97 -7.05 -14.71
CA MET A 1 21.67 -6.43 -15.07
C MET A 1 20.63 -7.47 -15.51
N ARG A 2 20.98 -8.51 -16.30
CA ARG A 2 20.04 -9.58 -16.72
C ARG A 2 19.60 -10.54 -15.60
N THR A 3 20.45 -10.78 -14.60
CA THR A 3 20.18 -11.69 -13.47
C THR A 3 19.20 -11.14 -12.44
N LEU A 4 19.20 -9.82 -12.21
CA LEU A 4 18.23 -9.16 -11.32
C LEU A 4 16.82 -9.19 -11.90
N LEU A 5 16.66 -8.93 -13.20
CA LEU A 5 15.36 -8.94 -13.87
C LEU A 5 14.69 -10.32 -13.86
N GLY A 6 15.48 -11.41 -13.98
CA GLY A 6 14.98 -12.78 -13.91
C GLY A 6 14.49 -13.20 -12.51
N PHE A 7 15.13 -12.70 -11.45
CA PHE A 7 14.73 -12.98 -10.07
C PHE A 7 13.40 -12.28 -9.69
N TYR A 8 13.16 -11.07 -10.22
CA TYR A 8 11.89 -10.36 -10.03
C TYR A 8 10.70 -11.08 -10.69
N ILE A 9 10.89 -11.64 -11.89
CA ILE A 9 9.83 -12.40 -12.58
C ILE A 9 9.52 -13.70 -11.81
N LEU A 10 10.54 -14.37 -11.27
CA LEU A 10 10.36 -15.60 -10.51
C LEU A 10 9.61 -15.38 -9.18
N CYS A 11 9.92 -14.29 -8.45
CA CYS A 11 9.17 -13.93 -7.24
C CYS A 11 7.72 -13.48 -7.54
N LEU A 12 7.48 -12.83 -8.68
CA LEU A 12 6.13 -12.46 -9.12
C LEU A 12 5.29 -13.69 -9.48
N LEU A 13 5.90 -14.68 -10.15
CA LEU A 13 5.23 -15.93 -10.53
C LEU A 13 4.94 -16.83 -9.32
N LEU A 14 5.90 -16.99 -8.40
CA LEU A 14 5.71 -17.78 -7.18
C LEU A 14 4.68 -17.16 -6.21
N GLY A 15 4.52 -15.84 -6.22
CA GLY A 15 3.49 -15.15 -5.44
C GLY A 15 2.07 -15.32 -6.00
N GLN A 16 1.92 -15.53 -7.31
CA GLN A 16 0.62 -15.79 -7.94
C GLN A 16 0.11 -17.20 -7.64
N ASP A 17 0.98 -18.22 -7.66
CA ASP A 17 0.58 -19.62 -7.46
C ASP A 17 0.08 -19.92 -6.03
N LEU A 18 0.60 -19.23 -5.00
CA LEU A 18 0.15 -19.42 -3.60
C LEU A 18 -1.19 -18.72 -3.30
N ALA A 19 -1.50 -17.62 -3.99
CA ALA A 19 -2.75 -16.88 -3.81
C ALA A 19 -3.96 -17.64 -4.41
N ASP A 20 -3.78 -18.33 -5.53
CA ASP A 20 -4.86 -19.09 -6.18
C ASP A 20 -5.30 -20.32 -5.35
N ASP A 21 -4.39 -20.99 -4.63
CA ASP A 21 -4.68 -22.21 -3.85
C ASP A 21 -5.51 -21.93 -2.55
N VAL A 22 -5.25 -20.81 -1.88
CA VAL A 22 -6.06 -20.35 -0.72
C VAL A 22 -7.46 -19.92 -1.16
N THR A 23 -7.56 -19.30 -2.34
CA THR A 23 -8.80 -18.73 -2.86
C THR A 23 -9.79 -19.81 -3.31
N GLN A 24 -9.32 -20.95 -3.82
CA GLN A 24 -10.20 -22.08 -4.18
C GLN A 24 -10.81 -22.77 -2.95
N ASN A 25 -10.06 -22.94 -1.84
CA ASN A 25 -10.55 -23.66 -0.65
C ASN A 25 -11.72 -23.00 0.10
N LEU A 26 -11.89 -21.68 -0.02
CA LEU A 26 -12.96 -20.92 0.66
C LEU A 26 -14.37 -21.25 0.14
N CYS A 27 -14.49 -21.70 -1.12
CA CYS A 27 -15.78 -22.01 -1.74
C CYS A 27 -16.26 -23.46 -1.58
N PHE A 28 -15.34 -24.40 -1.30
CA PHE A 28 -15.63 -25.84 -1.29
C PHE A 28 -15.88 -26.45 0.10
N THR A 29 -15.76 -25.68 1.18
CA THR A 29 -15.64 -26.24 2.53
C THR A 29 -16.93 -26.36 3.35
N ASN A 30 -18.07 -25.80 2.92
CA ASN A 30 -19.29 -25.81 3.76
C ASN A 30 -20.58 -26.04 2.95
N ARG A 31 -21.40 -27.00 3.39
CA ARG A 31 -22.83 -27.08 3.03
C ARG A 31 -23.59 -26.08 3.88
N LEU A 32 -24.01 -24.97 3.26
CA LEU A 32 -24.72 -23.90 3.97
C LEU A 32 -26.14 -24.33 4.35
N SER A 33 -26.70 -25.32 3.65
CA SER A 33 -28.01 -25.90 3.95
C SER A 33 -28.12 -26.49 5.36
N ASP A 34 -27.00 -26.90 5.95
CA ASP A 34 -26.98 -27.69 7.18
C ASP A 34 -27.21 -26.81 8.44
N PHE A 35 -26.96 -25.51 8.34
CA PHE A 35 -27.05 -24.59 9.49
C PHE A 35 -27.83 -23.29 9.21
N LEU A 36 -28.03 -22.90 7.96
CA LEU A 36 -28.89 -21.76 7.65
C LEU A 36 -30.37 -22.16 7.72
N PRO A 37 -31.26 -21.28 8.21
CA PRO A 37 -32.69 -21.56 8.20
C PRO A 37 -33.29 -21.34 6.79
N PRO A 38 -34.43 -21.97 6.47
CA PRO A 38 -35.20 -21.63 5.28
C PRO A 38 -35.60 -20.15 5.27
N PRO A 39 -35.66 -19.50 4.09
CA PRO A 39 -35.45 -20.05 2.75
C PRO A 39 -33.98 -20.10 2.31
N TYR A 40 -33.03 -19.64 3.13
CA TYR A 40 -31.63 -19.51 2.74
C TYR A 40 -30.97 -20.86 2.49
N SER A 41 -31.25 -21.86 3.34
CA SER A 41 -30.74 -23.23 3.16
C SER A 41 -31.21 -23.91 1.87
N ASN A 42 -32.37 -23.55 1.34
CA ASN A 42 -32.95 -24.22 0.17
C ASN A 42 -32.16 -23.94 -1.12
N ILE A 43 -31.43 -22.83 -1.17
CA ILE A 43 -30.77 -22.34 -2.39
C ILE A 43 -29.27 -22.09 -2.21
N SER A 44 -28.77 -22.02 -0.97
CA SER A 44 -27.40 -21.62 -0.64
C SER A 44 -26.32 -22.46 -1.33
N ASP A 45 -26.54 -23.76 -1.45
CA ASP A 45 -25.55 -24.71 -1.96
C ASP A 45 -25.47 -24.70 -3.49
N SER A 46 -26.54 -24.27 -4.15
CA SER A 46 -26.60 -24.08 -5.61
C SER A 46 -26.14 -22.70 -6.07
N MET A 47 -25.92 -21.76 -5.14
CA MET A 47 -25.50 -20.39 -5.48
C MET A 47 -24.06 -20.36 -6.00
N PRO A 48 -23.77 -19.55 -7.03
CA PRO A 48 -22.42 -19.23 -7.43
C PRO A 48 -21.62 -18.69 -6.23
N CYS A 49 -20.44 -19.25 -6.00
CA CYS A 49 -19.54 -18.83 -4.95
C CYS A 49 -18.42 -17.96 -5.52
N THR A 50 -18.29 -16.74 -5.00
CA THR A 50 -17.28 -15.79 -5.47
C THR A 50 -16.47 -15.26 -4.29
N PRO A 51 -15.20 -15.68 -4.13
CA PRO A 51 -14.27 -15.02 -3.22
C PRO A 51 -14.09 -13.56 -3.67
N LEU A 52 -14.11 -12.61 -2.74
CA LEU A 52 -14.04 -11.17 -3.06
C LEU A 52 -12.78 -10.50 -2.52
N TRP A 53 -12.44 -10.74 -1.25
CA TRP A 53 -11.34 -10.07 -0.56
C TRP A 53 -10.99 -10.78 0.74
N ASN A 54 -9.72 -11.16 0.92
CA ASN A 54 -9.26 -11.95 2.07
C ASN A 54 -10.16 -13.19 2.27
N THR A 55 -10.84 -13.29 3.42
CA THR A 55 -11.77 -14.39 3.74
C THR A 55 -13.21 -14.11 3.32
N PHE A 56 -13.50 -12.96 2.70
CA PHE A 56 -14.85 -12.61 2.25
C PHE A 56 -15.24 -13.41 1.02
N VAL A 57 -16.36 -14.10 1.12
CA VAL A 57 -17.00 -14.83 0.04
C VAL A 57 -18.44 -14.34 -0.09
N LEU A 58 -18.84 -14.08 -1.33
CA LEU A 58 -20.20 -13.69 -1.68
C LEU A 58 -20.87 -14.79 -2.49
N ARG A 59 -22.07 -15.16 -2.06
CA ARG A 59 -23.02 -16.01 -2.78
C ARG A 59 -24.29 -15.22 -3.02
N TYR A 60 -24.81 -15.24 -4.23
CA TYR A 60 -26.04 -14.51 -4.56
C TYR A 60 -26.84 -15.21 -5.66
N SER A 61 -28.16 -15.07 -5.60
CA SER A 61 -29.09 -15.56 -6.62
C SER A 61 -30.30 -14.62 -6.71
N GLU A 62 -30.84 -14.43 -7.90
CA GLU A 62 -32.03 -13.61 -8.14
C GLU A 62 -33.21 -14.51 -8.52
N ASN A 63 -34.36 -14.30 -7.87
CA ASN A 63 -35.58 -15.03 -8.18
C ASN A 63 -36.40 -14.36 -9.31
N ARG A 64 -37.51 -14.99 -9.72
CA ARG A 64 -38.39 -14.47 -10.79
C ARG A 64 -39.06 -13.12 -10.47
N GLU A 65 -39.14 -12.75 -9.19
CA GLU A 65 -39.74 -11.49 -8.73
C GLU A 65 -38.70 -10.36 -8.57
N ASN A 66 -37.47 -10.60 -9.02
CA ASN A 66 -36.32 -9.70 -8.92
C ASN A 66 -35.88 -9.46 -7.46
N VAL A 67 -36.09 -10.43 -6.59
CA VAL A 67 -35.56 -10.43 -5.23
C VAL A 67 -34.21 -11.15 -5.26
N MET A 68 -33.18 -10.45 -4.81
CA MET A 68 -31.84 -11.00 -4.66
C MET A 68 -31.69 -11.59 -3.27
N THR A 69 -31.36 -12.87 -3.20
CA THR A 69 -30.86 -13.49 -1.98
C THR A 69 -29.35 -13.35 -1.95
N ILE A 70 -28.82 -12.79 -0.87
CA ILE A 70 -27.40 -12.55 -0.69
C ILE A 70 -26.95 -13.28 0.58
N ILE A 71 -25.85 -14.02 0.46
CA ILE A 71 -25.13 -14.63 1.56
C ILE A 71 -23.69 -14.14 1.49
N LEU A 72 -23.31 -13.33 2.47
CA LEU A 72 -21.92 -12.93 2.69
C LEU A 72 -21.34 -13.80 3.79
N SER A 73 -20.14 -14.34 3.58
CA SER A 73 -19.38 -14.99 4.64
C SER A 73 -17.98 -14.43 4.75
N ALA A 74 -17.45 -14.39 5.96
CA ALA A 74 -16.09 -13.97 6.27
C ALA A 74 -15.60 -14.66 7.54
N LEU A 75 -14.31 -14.60 7.82
CA LEU A 75 -13.77 -15.02 9.11
C LEU A 75 -14.46 -14.24 10.24
N TYR A 76 -14.90 -14.94 11.28
CA TYR A 76 -15.56 -14.31 12.41
C TYR A 76 -14.57 -13.47 13.22
N THR A 77 -14.89 -12.19 13.38
CA THR A 77 -14.23 -11.30 14.35
C THR A 77 -15.16 -11.09 15.54
N THR A 78 -14.62 -10.78 16.72
CA THR A 78 -15.45 -10.49 17.90
C THR A 78 -16.38 -9.28 17.72
N GLY A 79 -16.15 -8.43 16.71
CA GLY A 79 -16.96 -7.25 16.44
C GLY A 79 -18.04 -7.51 15.40
N TRP A 80 -17.93 -6.87 14.24
CA TRP A 80 -18.96 -6.88 13.20
C TRP A 80 -18.36 -7.10 11.81
N VAL A 81 -19.18 -7.65 10.91
CA VAL A 81 -18.89 -7.81 9.48
C VAL A 81 -19.99 -7.12 8.68
N GLY A 82 -19.64 -6.43 7.61
CA GLY A 82 -20.57 -5.63 6.81
C GLY A 82 -20.35 -5.73 5.31
N VAL A 83 -21.46 -5.62 4.58
CA VAL A 83 -21.51 -5.44 3.13
C VAL A 83 -22.32 -4.21 2.78
N GLY A 84 -21.71 -3.27 2.07
CA GLY A 84 -22.32 -2.05 1.57
C GLY A 84 -22.56 -2.11 0.06
N PHE A 85 -23.61 -1.45 -0.40
CA PHE A 85 -23.92 -1.29 -1.81
C PHE A 85 -23.81 0.19 -2.17
N SER A 86 -22.83 0.49 -3.01
CA SER A 86 -22.46 1.86 -3.38
C SER A 86 -22.74 2.14 -4.85
N ARG A 87 -23.02 3.41 -5.16
CA ARG A 87 -23.20 3.89 -6.53
C ARG A 87 -21.87 4.33 -7.16
N ASP A 88 -20.95 4.86 -6.35
CA ASP A 88 -19.67 5.44 -6.80
C ASP A 88 -18.44 4.73 -6.20
N GLY A 89 -18.66 3.68 -5.40
CA GLY A 89 -17.62 2.92 -4.70
C GLY A 89 -17.21 3.50 -3.35
N ARG A 90 -17.80 4.63 -2.93
CA ARG A 90 -17.50 5.28 -1.65
C ARG A 90 -18.50 4.89 -0.57
N MET A 91 -18.03 4.94 0.68
CA MET A 91 -18.83 4.70 1.87
C MET A 91 -20.00 5.68 1.98
N VAL A 92 -19.73 6.98 1.83
CA VAL A 92 -20.71 8.04 2.01
C VAL A 92 -21.78 7.97 0.93
N GLY A 93 -23.05 8.00 1.33
CA GLY A 93 -24.22 7.85 0.46
C GLY A 93 -24.59 6.40 0.14
N SER A 94 -23.88 5.41 0.69
CA SER A 94 -24.19 4.00 0.50
C SER A 94 -25.17 3.46 1.54
N SER A 95 -25.77 2.30 1.23
CA SER A 95 -26.54 1.52 2.20
C SER A 95 -25.86 0.19 2.46
N ALA A 96 -25.85 -0.27 3.71
CA ALA A 96 -25.14 -1.47 4.11
C ALA A 96 -25.97 -2.40 4.98
N MET A 97 -25.64 -3.69 4.92
CA MET A 97 -26.08 -4.71 5.87
C MET A 97 -24.89 -5.08 6.74
N VAL A 98 -25.06 -4.98 8.05
CA VAL A 98 -23.99 -5.26 9.03
C VAL A 98 -24.52 -6.23 10.07
N GLY A 99 -23.77 -7.31 10.29
CA GLY A 99 -24.12 -8.34 11.27
C GLY A 99 -22.99 -8.66 12.24
N TRP A 100 -23.38 -9.09 13.43
CA TRP A 100 -22.48 -9.43 14.52
C TRP A 100 -23.14 -10.38 15.51
N ILE A 101 -22.32 -11.03 16.32
CA ILE A 101 -22.76 -11.74 17.53
C ILE A 101 -22.50 -10.83 18.72
N THR A 102 -23.52 -10.57 19.54
CA THR A 102 -23.36 -9.75 20.75
C THR A 102 -22.52 -10.48 21.80
N LYS A 103 -21.98 -9.74 22.78
CA LYS A 103 -21.28 -10.34 23.94
C LYS A 103 -22.09 -11.39 24.71
N LYS A 104 -23.41 -11.42 24.53
CA LYS A 104 -24.33 -12.41 25.14
C LYS A 104 -24.59 -13.62 24.23
N GLY A 105 -23.93 -13.73 23.08
CA GLY A 105 -24.13 -14.80 22.10
C GLY A 105 -25.31 -14.59 21.14
N HIS A 106 -26.07 -13.49 21.27
CA HIS A 106 -27.20 -13.24 20.37
C HIS A 106 -26.76 -12.66 19.03
N ALA A 107 -27.24 -13.26 17.94
CA ALA A 107 -27.11 -12.74 16.59
C ALA A 107 -27.86 -11.42 16.41
N LYS A 108 -27.23 -10.45 15.74
CA LYS A 108 -27.84 -9.19 15.31
C LYS A 108 -27.39 -8.86 13.89
N ILE A 109 -28.33 -8.39 13.08
CA ILE A 109 -28.07 -7.83 11.76
C ILE A 109 -28.99 -6.64 11.54
N LYS A 110 -28.43 -5.57 10.98
CA LYS A 110 -29.15 -4.33 10.73
C LYS A 110 -28.75 -3.72 9.40
N GLN A 111 -29.69 -2.98 8.81
CA GLN A 111 -29.40 -2.07 7.72
C GLN A 111 -28.80 -0.78 8.28
N TYR A 112 -27.91 -0.15 7.52
CA TYR A 112 -27.33 1.15 7.82
C TYR A 112 -27.35 2.07 6.60
N TYR A 113 -27.67 3.34 6.84
CA TYR A 113 -27.43 4.41 5.90
C TYR A 113 -26.12 5.10 6.28
N LEU A 114 -25.19 5.16 5.33
CA LEU A 114 -23.84 5.68 5.55
C LEU A 114 -23.80 7.14 5.10
N GLN A 115 -24.40 8.05 5.86
CA GLN A 115 -24.48 9.47 5.52
C GLN A 115 -23.12 10.18 5.58
N GLY A 116 -22.17 9.63 6.33
CA GLY A 116 -20.84 10.19 6.53
C GLY A 116 -19.90 9.18 7.18
N THR A 117 -18.68 9.64 7.48
CA THR A 117 -17.61 8.82 8.09
C THR A 117 -17.62 8.85 9.61
N GLU A 118 -18.33 9.81 10.20
CA GLU A 118 -18.46 9.94 11.65
C GLU A 118 -19.48 8.96 12.22
N ARG A 119 -19.30 8.59 13.50
CA ARG A 119 -20.09 7.52 14.15
C ARG A 119 -21.59 7.85 14.28
N ASP A 120 -21.96 9.12 14.29
CA ASP A 120 -23.33 9.62 14.28
C ASP A 120 -23.97 9.66 12.89
N GLN A 121 -23.15 9.70 11.84
CA GLN A 121 -23.59 9.69 10.45
C GLN A 121 -23.68 8.27 9.86
N VAL A 122 -23.36 7.24 10.64
CA VAL A 122 -23.61 5.83 10.33
C VAL A 122 -24.89 5.40 11.04
N VAL A 123 -26.02 5.58 10.35
CA VAL A 123 -27.35 5.55 10.97
C VAL A 123 -27.94 4.14 10.90
N PRO A 124 -28.19 3.47 12.04
CA PRO A 124 -28.80 2.14 12.06
C PRO A 124 -30.27 2.20 11.64
N ASP A 125 -30.75 1.08 11.10
CA ASP A 125 -32.15 0.84 10.72
C ASP A 125 -32.67 1.80 9.62
N GLN A 126 -31.76 2.43 8.86
CA GLN A 126 -32.05 3.28 7.71
C GLN A 126 -31.29 2.81 6.47
N GLY A 127 -31.72 3.23 5.28
CA GLY A 127 -31.03 2.97 4.01
C GLY A 127 -31.99 2.76 2.85
N GLU A 128 -31.44 2.56 1.67
CA GLU A 128 -32.16 2.37 0.41
C GLU A 128 -32.42 0.89 0.07
N LEU A 129 -31.93 -0.07 0.86
CA LEU A 129 -32.14 -1.49 0.62
C LEU A 129 -33.57 -1.88 1.01
N GLN A 130 -34.36 -2.29 0.02
CA GLN A 130 -35.73 -2.78 0.25
C GLN A 130 -35.67 -4.23 0.73
N LEU A 131 -35.53 -4.40 2.05
CA LEU A 131 -35.55 -5.71 2.69
C LEU A 131 -36.92 -6.38 2.55
N GLN A 132 -36.91 -7.68 2.33
CA GLN A 132 -38.14 -8.46 2.19
C GLN A 132 -38.69 -8.91 3.56
N LYS A 133 -39.90 -9.46 3.55
CA LYS A 133 -40.56 -9.97 4.77
C LYS A 133 -39.80 -11.13 5.43
N VAL A 134 -38.95 -11.83 4.67
CA VAL A 134 -38.07 -12.88 5.18
C VAL A 134 -37.02 -12.23 6.08
N PRO A 135 -36.92 -12.62 7.37
CA PRO A 135 -35.98 -11.99 8.28
C PRO A 135 -34.53 -12.26 7.86
N PRO A 136 -33.63 -11.26 7.97
CA PRO A 136 -32.21 -11.47 7.77
C PRO A 136 -31.61 -12.29 8.92
N VAL A 137 -30.57 -13.07 8.62
CA VAL A 137 -29.98 -14.06 9.52
C VAL A 137 -28.49 -13.83 9.68
N VAL A 138 -28.00 -14.04 10.90
CA VAL A 138 -26.57 -14.21 11.19
C VAL A 138 -26.37 -15.59 11.80
N ALA A 139 -25.43 -16.34 11.25
CA ALA A 139 -25.04 -17.64 11.79
C ALA A 139 -23.52 -17.71 11.95
N LEU A 140 -23.06 -18.48 12.93
CA LEU A 140 -21.68 -18.92 13.05
C LEU A 140 -21.60 -20.39 12.66
N HIS A 141 -20.61 -20.74 11.84
CA HIS A 141 -20.29 -22.13 11.55
C HIS A 141 -18.77 -22.26 11.39
N GLY A 142 -18.16 -23.10 12.23
CA GLY A 142 -16.70 -23.15 12.37
C GLY A 142 -16.13 -21.78 12.77
N ALA A 143 -15.11 -21.32 12.05
CA ALA A 143 -14.47 -20.02 12.26
C ALA A 143 -15.13 -18.86 11.47
N MET A 144 -16.26 -19.11 10.80
CA MET A 144 -16.86 -18.18 9.85
C MET A 144 -18.18 -17.61 10.39
N ILE A 145 -18.45 -16.35 10.02
CA ILE A 145 -19.75 -15.70 10.18
C ILE A 145 -20.43 -15.59 8.83
N TYR A 146 -21.75 -15.83 8.82
CA TYR A 146 -22.60 -15.79 7.63
C TYR A 146 -23.70 -14.76 7.84
N LEU A 147 -23.85 -13.84 6.88
CA LEU A 147 -24.92 -12.85 6.81
C LEU A 147 -25.81 -13.19 5.63
N ALA A 148 -27.04 -13.61 5.89
CA ALA A 148 -28.00 -13.99 4.87
C ALA A 148 -29.21 -13.05 4.90
N PHE A 149 -29.55 -12.46 3.76
CA PHE A 149 -30.69 -11.54 3.65
C PHE A 149 -31.25 -11.49 2.23
N GLN A 150 -32.50 -11.04 2.11
CA GLN A 150 -33.16 -10.81 0.83
C GLN A 150 -33.41 -9.31 0.61
N VAL A 151 -33.01 -8.83 -0.55
CA VAL A 151 -33.12 -7.42 -0.94
C VAL A 151 -33.65 -7.28 -2.36
N LYS A 152 -34.49 -6.27 -2.58
CA LYS A 152 -34.91 -5.83 -3.91
C LYS A 152 -34.28 -4.48 -4.21
N PHE A 153 -33.47 -4.40 -5.26
CA PHE A 153 -32.85 -3.14 -5.66
C PHE A 153 -33.81 -2.30 -6.49
N THR A 154 -33.99 -1.03 -6.14
CA THR A 154 -34.83 -0.08 -6.89
C THR A 154 -34.35 0.10 -8.33
N VAL A 155 -33.04 0.08 -8.55
CA VAL A 155 -32.41 0.20 -9.87
C VAL A 155 -31.51 -1.00 -10.12
N LYS A 156 -31.80 -1.73 -11.20
CA LYS A 156 -30.93 -2.81 -11.68
C LYS A 156 -29.71 -2.21 -12.37
N VAL A 157 -28.55 -2.46 -11.80
CA VAL A 157 -27.26 -2.11 -12.39
C VAL A 157 -26.45 -3.40 -12.48
N PRO A 158 -26.01 -3.82 -13.68
CA PRO A 158 -25.27 -5.07 -13.84
C PRO A 158 -24.01 -5.11 -12.97
N ARG A 159 -23.25 -4.00 -12.92
CA ARG A 159 -22.03 -3.88 -12.13
C ARG A 159 -22.25 -2.99 -10.90
N ARG A 160 -22.40 -3.65 -9.75
CA ARG A 160 -22.48 -3.13 -8.38
C ARG A 160 -21.12 -2.77 -7.79
N ALA A 161 -20.86 -1.56 -7.30
CA ALA A 161 -19.78 -1.38 -6.33
C ALA A 161 -20.24 -1.91 -4.96
N VAL A 162 -19.51 -2.89 -4.43
CA VAL A 162 -19.77 -3.56 -3.15
C VAL A 162 -18.65 -3.21 -2.19
N ILE A 163 -19.00 -2.65 -1.04
CA ILE A 163 -18.08 -2.30 0.04
C ILE A 163 -18.06 -3.45 1.02
N LEU A 164 -16.88 -3.91 1.42
CA LEU A 164 -16.70 -4.94 2.42
C LEU A 164 -15.90 -4.34 3.57
N ALA A 165 -16.33 -4.57 4.80
CA ALA A 165 -15.64 -4.07 5.98
C ALA A 165 -15.90 -4.96 7.20
N PHE A 166 -14.97 -4.96 8.13
CA PHE A 166 -15.14 -5.61 9.43
C PHE A 166 -14.48 -4.80 10.55
N SER A 167 -14.85 -5.09 11.79
CA SER A 167 -14.13 -4.62 12.98
C SER A 167 -14.10 -5.71 14.04
N SER A 168 -13.06 -5.72 14.88
CA SER A 168 -12.97 -6.55 16.07
C SER A 168 -13.69 -5.93 17.27
N ALA A 169 -14.07 -4.65 17.18
CA ALA A 169 -14.80 -3.93 18.22
C ALA A 169 -16.32 -4.08 18.09
N TYR A 170 -16.99 -4.33 19.21
CA TYR A 170 -18.44 -4.49 19.26
C TYR A 170 -19.17 -3.17 18.94
N PRO A 171 -20.30 -3.23 18.19
CA PRO A 171 -21.24 -2.12 18.11
C PRO A 171 -21.78 -1.73 19.50
N SER A 172 -22.19 -0.47 19.65
CA SER A 172 -22.83 0.00 20.89
C SER A 172 -24.18 -0.69 21.13
N LYS A 173 -24.74 -0.54 22.33
CA LYS A 173 -26.10 -1.07 22.65
C LYS A 173 -27.18 -0.53 21.69
N LEU A 174 -27.00 0.69 21.18
CA LEU A 174 -27.88 1.35 20.20
C LEU A 174 -27.59 0.91 18.75
N GLY A 175 -26.64 -0.01 18.52
CA GLY A 175 -26.25 -0.44 17.19
C GLY A 175 -25.31 0.54 16.48
N ARG A 176 -24.65 1.47 17.17
CA ARG A 176 -23.68 2.37 16.52
C ARG A 176 -22.35 1.65 16.34
N LEU A 177 -21.94 1.51 15.08
CA LEU A 177 -20.73 0.76 14.70
C LEU A 177 -19.47 1.42 15.26
N SER A 178 -18.45 0.61 15.53
CA SER A 178 -17.07 1.09 15.65
C SER A 178 -16.52 1.41 14.26
N LYS A 179 -15.41 2.15 14.21
CA LYS A 179 -14.62 2.25 12.98
C LYS A 179 -14.18 0.84 12.57
N HIS A 180 -14.27 0.55 11.28
CA HIS A 180 -13.78 -0.71 10.72
C HIS A 180 -12.26 -0.84 10.92
N ASP A 181 -11.80 -2.05 11.15
CA ASP A 181 -10.37 -2.37 11.26
C ASP A 181 -9.74 -2.37 9.86
N ASP A 182 -10.46 -2.95 8.89
CA ASP A 182 -10.10 -2.90 7.47
C ASP A 182 -11.36 -2.87 6.58
N LYS A 183 -11.17 -2.40 5.34
CA LYS A 183 -12.22 -2.30 4.33
C LYS A 183 -11.68 -2.40 2.91
N THR A 184 -12.56 -2.74 1.98
CA THR A 184 -12.31 -2.62 0.55
C THR A 184 -13.58 -2.28 -0.22
N THR A 185 -13.41 -1.90 -1.48
CA THR A 185 -14.50 -1.80 -2.45
C THR A 185 -14.17 -2.72 -3.64
N VAL A 186 -15.11 -3.57 -4.02
CA VAL A 186 -15.02 -4.49 -5.16
C VAL A 186 -16.18 -4.26 -6.12
N ILE A 187 -15.94 -4.42 -7.43
CA ILE A 187 -17.02 -4.37 -8.41
C ILE A 187 -17.54 -5.79 -8.65
N VAL A 188 -18.82 -6.00 -8.36
CA VAL A 188 -19.50 -7.29 -8.53
C VAL A 188 -20.48 -7.19 -9.69
N ASP A 189 -20.40 -8.16 -10.60
CA ASP A 189 -21.35 -8.30 -11.71
C ASP A 189 -22.56 -9.12 -11.27
N LEU A 190 -23.59 -8.42 -10.78
CA LEU A 190 -24.82 -9.02 -10.29
C LEU A 190 -25.70 -9.59 -11.40
N SER A 191 -25.40 -9.32 -12.68
CA SER A 191 -26.09 -9.97 -13.81
C SER A 191 -25.76 -11.45 -13.96
N LYS A 192 -24.65 -11.90 -13.35
CA LYS A 192 -24.17 -13.29 -13.38
C LYS A 192 -24.72 -14.18 -12.27
N ALA A 193 -25.88 -13.83 -11.70
CA ALA A 193 -26.55 -14.61 -10.66
C ALA A 193 -26.85 -16.08 -11.05
N ASN A 194 -26.68 -16.44 -12.34
CA ASN A 194 -26.89 -17.77 -12.91
C ASN A 194 -25.59 -18.46 -13.43
N GLY A 195 -24.41 -18.19 -12.86
CA GLY A 195 -23.29 -19.14 -12.97
C GLY A 195 -22.13 -18.77 -13.89
N VAL A 196 -21.68 -17.52 -13.89
CA VAL A 196 -20.34 -17.19 -14.42
C VAL A 196 -19.57 -16.43 -13.34
N THR A 197 -18.37 -16.91 -13.01
CA THR A 197 -17.48 -16.33 -12.00
C THR A 197 -17.23 -14.85 -12.32
N ALA A 198 -17.42 -13.97 -11.33
CA ALA A 198 -17.16 -12.55 -11.51
C ALA A 198 -15.66 -12.32 -11.72
N SER A 199 -15.27 -11.56 -12.75
CA SER A 199 -13.90 -11.09 -12.90
C SER A 199 -13.65 -10.01 -11.85
N ILE A 200 -12.87 -10.34 -10.83
CA ILE A 200 -12.50 -9.42 -9.75
C ILE A 200 -11.53 -8.38 -10.33
N GLN A 201 -12.01 -7.16 -10.59
CA GLN A 201 -11.12 -6.00 -10.74
C GLN A 201 -11.17 -5.20 -9.43
N THR A 202 -10.28 -5.54 -8.50
CA THR A 202 -10.04 -4.81 -7.25
C THR A 202 -9.24 -3.53 -7.55
N THR A 203 -9.93 -2.48 -8.00
CA THR A 203 -9.34 -1.17 -8.32
C THR A 203 -8.49 -0.62 -7.16
N ALA A 204 -8.97 -0.73 -5.92
CA ALA A 204 -8.27 -0.29 -4.72
C ALA A 204 -6.94 -1.03 -4.47
N SER A 205 -6.88 -2.34 -4.73
CA SER A 205 -5.64 -3.14 -4.56
C SER A 205 -4.59 -2.78 -5.62
N SER A 206 -5.05 -2.52 -6.86
CA SER A 206 -4.21 -2.10 -7.97
C SER A 206 -3.65 -0.68 -7.75
N GLU A 207 -4.46 0.25 -7.24
CA GLU A 207 -4.03 1.61 -6.92
C GLU A 207 -2.98 1.65 -5.79
N LYS A 208 -3.19 0.88 -4.71
CA LYS A 208 -2.20 0.71 -3.63
C LYS A 208 -0.87 0.21 -4.18
N THR A 209 -0.92 -0.83 -5.02
CA THR A 209 0.26 -1.44 -5.64
C THR A 209 1.01 -0.45 -6.53
N ARG A 210 0.31 0.26 -7.42
CA ARG A 210 0.92 1.25 -8.33
C ARG A 210 1.58 2.39 -7.56
N HIS A 211 0.91 2.94 -6.54
CA HIS A 211 1.50 3.97 -5.68
C HIS A 211 2.77 3.44 -4.99
N GLY A 212 2.69 2.25 -4.38
CA GLY A 212 3.80 1.63 -3.67
C GLY A 212 5.03 1.37 -4.54
N VAL A 213 4.85 0.75 -5.72
CA VAL A 213 5.96 0.47 -6.66
C VAL A 213 6.65 1.77 -7.08
N ILE A 214 5.88 2.77 -7.53
CA ILE A 214 6.43 4.03 -8.03
C ILE A 214 7.13 4.81 -6.90
N ALA A 215 6.58 4.78 -5.68
CA ALA A 215 7.21 5.39 -4.51
C ALA A 215 8.55 4.72 -4.15
N ILE A 216 8.62 3.39 -4.14
CA ILE A 216 9.86 2.65 -3.83
C ILE A 216 10.90 2.88 -4.93
N LEU A 217 10.52 2.86 -6.21
CA LEU A 217 11.45 3.12 -7.32
C LEU A 217 12.05 4.53 -7.24
N GLY A 218 11.22 5.56 -7.03
CA GLY A 218 11.70 6.94 -6.91
C GLY A 218 12.46 7.19 -5.60
N TRP A 219 11.76 7.09 -4.47
CA TRP A 219 12.27 7.48 -3.15
C TRP A 219 13.14 6.42 -2.48
N GLY A 220 12.85 5.14 -2.71
CA GLY A 220 13.56 4.02 -2.09
C GLY A 220 14.83 3.61 -2.82
N PHE A 221 14.97 3.93 -4.12
CA PHE A 221 16.08 3.46 -4.94
C PHE A 221 16.79 4.57 -5.74
N LEU A 222 16.10 5.25 -6.66
CA LEU A 222 16.75 6.21 -7.57
C LEU A 222 17.36 7.40 -6.82
N LEU A 223 16.62 8.06 -5.94
CA LEU A 223 17.12 9.22 -5.20
C LEU A 223 18.32 8.87 -4.27
N PRO A 224 18.29 7.77 -3.48
CA PRO A 224 19.47 7.29 -2.77
C PRO A 224 20.67 6.99 -3.68
N LEU A 225 20.44 6.32 -4.83
CA LEU A 225 21.49 6.00 -5.79
C LEU A 225 22.16 7.28 -6.33
N GLY A 226 21.37 8.29 -6.71
CA GLY A 226 21.89 9.57 -7.17
C GLY A 226 22.76 10.28 -6.11
N ALA A 227 22.40 10.17 -4.83
CA ALA A 227 23.18 10.73 -3.74
C ALA A 227 24.49 9.96 -3.47
N ILE A 228 24.45 8.63 -3.53
CA ILE A 228 25.64 7.76 -3.41
C ILE A 228 26.64 8.09 -4.53
N LEU A 229 26.20 8.15 -5.79
CA LEU A 229 27.07 8.44 -6.93
C LEU A 229 27.73 9.83 -6.81
N ALA A 230 26.99 10.85 -6.37
CA ALA A 230 27.55 12.19 -6.16
C ALA A 230 28.60 12.26 -5.05
N ARG A 231 28.50 11.39 -4.04
CA ARG A 231 29.46 11.32 -2.94
C ARG A 231 30.74 10.59 -3.35
N TYR A 232 30.63 9.43 -3.98
CA TYR A 232 31.78 8.54 -4.20
C TYR A 232 32.44 8.69 -5.56
N LEU A 233 31.74 9.17 -6.60
CA LEU A 233 32.32 9.39 -7.92
C LEU A 233 32.87 10.80 -8.14
N ARG A 234 32.99 11.63 -7.08
CA ARG A 234 33.43 13.04 -7.18
C ARG A 234 34.73 13.25 -7.96
N HIS A 235 35.64 12.27 -7.95
CA HIS A 235 36.92 12.28 -8.67
C HIS A 235 36.77 12.15 -10.20
N ARG A 236 35.61 11.71 -10.69
CA ARG A 236 35.28 11.61 -12.12
C ARG A 236 34.49 12.84 -12.58
N ASP A 237 35.09 14.04 -12.52
CA ASP A 237 34.47 15.25 -13.06
C ASP A 237 34.59 15.27 -14.60
N PRO A 238 33.53 15.61 -15.37
CA PRO A 238 32.19 16.04 -14.95
C PRO A 238 31.16 14.89 -14.85
N LEU A 239 31.56 13.63 -15.06
CA LEU A 239 30.66 12.46 -15.12
C LEU A 239 29.77 12.32 -13.86
N TRP A 240 30.34 12.46 -12.66
CA TRP A 240 29.56 12.34 -11.41
C TRP A 240 28.40 13.34 -11.36
N TYR A 241 28.60 14.54 -11.91
CA TYR A 241 27.61 15.60 -11.90
C TYR A 241 26.44 15.23 -12.83
N TYR A 242 26.74 14.76 -14.04
CA TYR A 242 25.71 14.30 -14.99
C TYR A 242 24.93 13.09 -14.48
N LEU A 243 25.62 12.10 -13.91
CA LEU A 243 24.96 10.95 -13.29
C LEU A 243 24.06 11.37 -12.12
N HIS A 244 24.54 12.26 -11.25
CA HIS A 244 23.76 12.78 -10.14
C HIS A 244 22.50 13.50 -10.62
N ILE A 245 22.64 14.51 -11.48
CA ILE A 245 21.47 15.29 -11.91
C ILE A 245 20.48 14.42 -12.68
N GLY A 246 20.95 13.54 -13.58
CA GLY A 246 20.09 12.67 -14.38
C GLY A 246 19.25 11.75 -13.50
N ILE A 247 19.90 11.03 -12.57
CA ILE A 247 19.22 10.11 -11.67
C ILE A 247 18.30 10.85 -10.69
N GLN A 248 18.70 12.03 -10.18
CA GLN A 248 17.87 12.81 -9.27
C GLN A 248 16.61 13.36 -9.97
N PHE A 249 16.71 13.86 -11.20
CA PHE A 249 15.54 14.30 -11.95
C PHE A 249 14.61 13.13 -12.31
N THR A 250 15.15 11.97 -12.72
CA THR A 250 14.34 10.78 -12.92
C THR A 250 13.64 10.36 -11.62
N GLY A 251 14.38 10.26 -10.51
CA GLY A 251 13.81 9.94 -9.19
C GLY A 251 12.73 10.93 -8.74
N PHE A 252 12.92 12.22 -9.02
CA PHE A 252 11.94 13.27 -8.74
C PHE A 252 10.64 13.08 -9.55
N ILE A 253 10.75 12.75 -10.84
CA ILE A 253 9.57 12.47 -11.70
C ILE A 253 8.77 11.28 -11.16
N PHE A 254 9.45 10.17 -10.81
CA PHE A 254 8.79 9.04 -10.16
C PHE A 254 8.19 9.43 -8.79
N GLY A 255 8.90 10.24 -8.00
CA GLY A 255 8.40 10.75 -6.73
C GLY A 255 7.14 11.60 -6.88
N LEU A 256 7.08 12.49 -7.88
CA LEU A 256 5.90 13.29 -8.19
C LEU A 256 4.73 12.42 -8.66
N ALA A 257 5.00 11.44 -9.53
CA ALA A 257 4.00 10.46 -9.96
C ALA A 257 3.45 9.66 -8.76
N ALA A 258 4.29 9.27 -7.81
CA ALA A 258 3.85 8.61 -6.58
C ALA A 258 2.90 9.50 -5.77
N VAL A 259 3.19 10.80 -5.64
CA VAL A 259 2.29 11.74 -4.95
C VAL A 259 0.94 11.85 -5.67
N ILE A 260 0.93 11.99 -7.00
CA ILE A 260 -0.31 12.05 -7.80
C ILE A 260 -1.14 10.78 -7.62
N LEU A 261 -0.51 9.60 -7.71
CA LEU A 261 -1.17 8.31 -7.45
C LEU A 261 -1.67 8.20 -6.00
N GLY A 262 -0.92 8.75 -5.04
CA GLY A 262 -1.33 8.79 -3.63
C GLY A 262 -2.57 9.66 -3.40
N ILE A 263 -2.69 10.78 -4.11
CA ILE A 263 -3.90 11.64 -4.08
C ILE A 263 -5.10 10.90 -4.70
N GLN A 264 -4.89 10.23 -5.85
CA GLN A 264 -5.95 9.42 -6.48
C GLN A 264 -6.43 8.30 -5.55
N LEU A 265 -5.49 7.56 -4.94
CA LEU A 265 -5.79 6.54 -3.95
C LEU A 265 -6.54 7.11 -2.74
N TYR A 266 -6.14 8.28 -2.24
CA TYR A 266 -6.83 8.95 -1.15
C TYR A 266 -8.28 9.29 -1.50
N ASN A 267 -8.54 9.80 -2.71
CA ASN A 267 -9.89 10.14 -3.16
C ASN A 267 -10.78 8.91 -3.42
N SER A 268 -10.16 7.75 -3.59
CA SER A 268 -10.79 6.45 -3.82
C SER A 268 -11.18 5.78 -2.50
N ILE A 269 -10.22 5.60 -1.57
CA ILE A 269 -10.43 4.80 -0.35
C ILE A 269 -10.44 5.60 0.96
N GLN A 270 -10.08 6.90 0.92
CA GLN A 270 -9.98 7.79 2.08
C GLN A 270 -9.27 7.13 3.29
N PRO A 271 -8.00 6.71 3.13
CA PRO A 271 -7.25 6.08 4.20
C PRO A 271 -6.95 7.10 5.31
N ASP A 272 -7.21 6.73 6.56
CA ASP A 272 -7.04 7.61 7.72
C ASP A 272 -5.65 7.43 8.36
N ILE A 273 -4.61 7.95 7.69
CA ILE A 273 -3.25 8.01 8.22
C ILE A 273 -2.63 9.41 7.96
N PRO A 274 -2.90 10.37 8.85
CA PRO A 274 -2.40 11.74 8.71
C PRO A 274 -0.87 11.83 8.62
N ALA A 275 -0.14 10.93 9.30
CA ALA A 275 1.32 10.95 9.34
C ALA A 275 1.97 10.65 7.97
N HIS A 276 1.58 9.56 7.29
CA HIS A 276 2.11 9.22 5.97
C HIS A 276 1.82 10.33 4.94
N ARG A 277 0.60 10.88 4.98
CA ARG A 277 0.22 12.01 4.13
C ARG A 277 1.03 13.27 4.45
N GLY A 278 1.16 13.62 5.73
CA GLY A 278 1.90 14.79 6.18
C GLY A 278 3.37 14.72 5.80
N ILE A 279 4.01 13.57 6.01
CA ILE A 279 5.41 13.35 5.60
C ILE A 279 5.54 13.36 4.08
N GLY A 280 4.59 12.78 3.33
CA GLY A 280 4.57 12.83 1.86
C GLY A 280 4.54 14.26 1.31
N ILE A 281 3.69 15.13 1.87
CA ILE A 281 3.62 16.56 1.50
C ILE A 281 4.92 17.28 1.88
N PHE A 282 5.45 17.00 3.08
CA PHE A 282 6.73 17.55 3.51
C PHE A 282 7.88 17.17 2.56
N LEU A 283 7.93 15.92 2.10
CA LEU A 283 8.90 15.45 1.10
C LEU A 283 8.74 16.13 -0.27
N LEU A 284 7.50 16.38 -0.70
CA LEU A 284 7.24 17.14 -1.93
C LEU A 284 7.82 18.56 -1.82
N ILE A 285 7.61 19.25 -0.69
CA ILE A 285 8.18 20.58 -0.45
C ILE A 285 9.71 20.53 -0.47
N LEU A 286 10.33 19.59 0.27
CA LEU A 286 11.79 19.47 0.31
C LEU A 286 12.38 19.13 -1.07
N SER A 287 11.71 18.31 -1.88
CA SER A 287 12.19 17.95 -3.21
C SER A 287 12.05 19.10 -4.21
N ILE A 288 10.98 19.91 -4.15
CA ILE A 288 10.89 21.15 -4.92
C ILE A 288 12.02 22.10 -4.53
N LEU A 289 12.28 22.26 -3.23
CA LEU A 289 13.40 23.06 -2.73
C LEU A 289 14.76 22.57 -3.28
N GLN A 290 14.96 21.26 -3.41
CA GLN A 290 16.16 20.68 -4.04
C GLN A 290 16.28 20.99 -5.54
N VAL A 291 15.16 20.93 -6.27
CA VAL A 291 15.13 21.31 -7.69
C VAL A 291 15.41 22.81 -7.86
N LEU A 292 14.86 23.67 -6.99
CA LEU A 292 15.18 25.10 -6.98
C LEU A 292 16.66 25.36 -6.66
N ALA A 293 17.24 24.56 -5.75
CA ALA A 293 18.67 24.63 -5.43
C ALA A 293 19.54 24.40 -6.66
N PHE A 294 19.15 23.50 -7.57
CA PHE A 294 19.86 23.26 -8.82
C PHE A 294 19.91 24.52 -9.70
N PHE A 295 18.81 25.25 -9.85
CA PHE A 295 18.77 26.49 -10.63
C PHE A 295 19.50 27.64 -9.93
N ALA A 296 19.45 27.70 -8.60
CA ALA A 296 20.14 28.71 -7.81
C ALA A 296 21.62 28.38 -7.51
N ARG A 297 22.23 27.46 -8.27
CA ARG A 297 23.58 26.95 -8.01
C ARG A 297 24.65 28.01 -8.29
N PRO A 298 25.39 28.52 -7.28
CA PRO A 298 26.41 29.56 -7.48
C PRO A 298 27.69 29.03 -8.12
N HIS A 299 28.48 29.92 -8.71
CA HIS A 299 29.84 29.64 -9.19
C HIS A 299 30.76 29.13 -8.07
N LYS A 300 31.70 28.24 -8.43
CA LYS A 300 32.56 27.50 -7.48
C LYS A 300 33.37 28.42 -6.54
N GLU A 301 33.79 29.59 -7.04
CA GLU A 301 34.68 30.53 -6.32
C GLU A 301 33.96 31.45 -5.32
N THR A 302 32.63 31.38 -5.21
CA THR A 302 31.87 32.31 -4.35
C THR A 302 31.70 31.79 -2.92
N LYS A 303 31.71 32.68 -1.92
CA LYS A 303 31.34 32.32 -0.53
C LYS A 303 29.92 31.71 -0.46
N MET A 304 29.01 32.16 -1.32
CA MET A 304 27.66 31.61 -1.47
C MET A 304 27.66 30.11 -1.80
N ARG A 305 28.65 29.61 -2.55
CA ARG A 305 28.81 28.18 -2.86
C ARG A 305 28.88 27.32 -1.60
N ARG A 306 29.53 27.80 -0.54
CA ARG A 306 29.67 27.07 0.74
C ARG A 306 28.31 26.89 1.42
N TYR A 307 27.53 27.96 1.55
CA TYR A 307 26.18 27.90 2.13
C TYR A 307 25.24 27.06 1.29
N TRP A 308 25.30 27.20 -0.04
CA TRP A 308 24.54 26.38 -0.97
C TRP A 308 24.86 24.89 -0.80
N ASN A 309 26.14 24.51 -0.69
CA ASN A 309 26.52 23.10 -0.47
C ASN A 309 25.97 22.58 0.86
N TRP A 310 26.08 23.36 1.95
CA TRP A 310 25.54 22.99 3.26
C TRP A 310 24.05 22.73 3.18
N TYR A 311 23.30 23.69 2.63
CA TYR A 311 21.86 23.61 2.43
C TYR A 311 21.48 22.38 1.57
N HIS A 312 22.06 22.27 0.37
CA HIS A 312 21.76 21.21 -0.59
C HIS A 312 22.02 19.82 0.01
N HIS A 313 23.15 19.65 0.72
CA HIS A 313 23.49 18.37 1.36
C HIS A 313 22.56 18.02 2.52
N TRP A 314 22.26 18.95 3.42
CA TRP A 314 21.45 18.64 4.60
C TRP A 314 19.98 18.42 4.24
N ILE A 315 19.40 19.29 3.42
CA ILE A 315 18.02 19.09 2.96
C ILE A 315 17.91 17.77 2.19
N GLY A 316 18.91 17.41 1.39
CA GLY A 316 18.89 16.18 0.61
C GLY A 316 18.91 14.94 1.50
N ARG A 317 19.76 14.94 2.54
CA ARG A 317 19.81 13.85 3.54
C ARG A 317 18.51 13.73 4.32
N ILE A 318 17.94 14.85 4.76
CA ILE A 318 16.64 14.87 5.46
C ILE A 318 15.55 14.29 4.56
N SER A 319 15.51 14.67 3.27
CA SER A 319 14.58 14.10 2.29
C SER A 319 14.72 12.59 2.15
N LEU A 320 15.94 12.06 2.05
CA LEU A 320 16.16 10.61 1.95
C LEU A 320 15.73 9.86 3.22
N PHE A 321 16.03 10.41 4.40
CA PHE A 321 15.62 9.83 5.67
C PHE A 321 14.10 9.75 5.80
N PHE A 322 13.40 10.88 5.61
CA PHE A 322 11.94 10.90 5.67
C PHE A 322 11.30 10.12 4.52
N GLY A 323 11.95 10.04 3.35
CA GLY A 323 11.54 9.17 2.26
C GLY A 323 11.46 7.71 2.68
N ALA A 324 12.52 7.21 3.32
CA ALA A 324 12.56 5.84 3.83
C ALA A 324 11.49 5.59 4.92
N VAL A 325 11.38 6.51 5.90
CA VAL A 325 10.34 6.43 6.95
C VAL A 325 8.94 6.41 6.33
N ASN A 326 8.68 7.25 5.32
CA ASN A 326 7.37 7.34 4.70
C ASN A 326 6.98 6.08 3.93
N ILE A 327 7.95 5.41 3.30
CA ILE A 327 7.75 4.11 2.64
C ILE A 327 7.39 3.05 3.68
N VAL A 328 8.10 2.98 4.81
CA VAL A 328 7.78 2.03 5.89
C VAL A 328 6.36 2.25 6.42
N LEU A 329 5.96 3.50 6.62
CA LEU A 329 4.59 3.83 7.02
C LEU A 329 3.55 3.40 5.96
N GLY A 330 3.84 3.61 4.68
CA GLY A 330 2.98 3.19 3.58
C GLY A 330 2.83 1.67 3.49
N ILE A 331 3.91 0.90 3.71
CA ILE A 331 3.86 -0.58 3.73
C ILE A 331 3.07 -1.08 4.94
N ARG A 332 3.26 -0.48 6.13
CA ARG A 332 2.46 -0.82 7.32
C ARG A 332 0.97 -0.56 7.11
N MET A 333 0.62 0.53 6.41
CA MET A 333 -0.76 0.88 6.07
C MET A 333 -1.40 -0.10 5.07
N ALA A 334 -0.62 -0.59 4.11
CA ALA A 334 -1.17 -1.41 3.05
C ALA A 334 -1.80 -2.71 3.59
N ASN A 335 -1.59 -3.06 4.87
CA ASN A 335 -2.04 -4.31 5.51
C ASN A 335 -1.80 -5.49 4.57
N SER A 336 -0.64 -5.51 3.89
CA SER A 336 -0.23 -6.70 3.18
C SER A 336 0.04 -7.75 4.25
N GLU A 337 -0.94 -8.62 4.51
CA GLU A 337 -0.75 -9.84 5.30
C GLU A 337 0.39 -10.69 4.71
N GLU A 338 0.75 -10.43 3.45
CA GLU A 338 1.97 -10.88 2.81
C GLU A 338 3.19 -10.08 3.27
N ASP A 339 4.13 -10.76 3.93
CA ASP A 339 5.45 -10.24 4.30
C ASP A 339 6.28 -9.74 3.10
N GLY A 340 5.87 -10.02 1.86
CA GLY A 340 6.59 -9.70 0.63
C GLY A 340 6.98 -8.24 0.45
N TRP A 341 6.09 -7.28 0.78
CA TRP A 341 6.42 -5.85 0.68
C TRP A 341 7.46 -5.40 1.71
N ARG A 342 7.37 -5.93 2.93
CA ARG A 342 8.31 -5.65 4.02
C ARG A 342 9.68 -6.24 3.69
N ILE A 343 9.71 -7.49 3.23
CA ILE A 343 10.92 -8.19 2.80
C ILE A 343 11.54 -7.47 1.60
N GLY A 344 10.74 -7.16 0.58
CA GLY A 344 11.20 -6.54 -0.66
C GLY A 344 11.82 -5.15 -0.42
N TYR A 345 11.12 -4.27 0.29
CA TYR A 345 11.69 -2.97 0.63
C TYR A 345 12.84 -3.07 1.64
N GLY A 346 12.74 -3.98 2.61
CA GLY A 346 13.81 -4.27 3.56
C GLY A 346 15.10 -4.66 2.85
N PHE A 347 15.01 -5.54 1.83
CA PHE A 347 16.15 -5.92 0.99
C PHE A 347 16.73 -4.72 0.23
N VAL A 348 15.90 -3.90 -0.42
CA VAL A 348 16.36 -2.70 -1.14
C VAL A 348 17.07 -1.72 -0.19
N LEU A 349 16.51 -1.49 0.99
CA LEU A 349 17.09 -0.62 2.02
C LEU A 349 18.42 -1.19 2.53
N SER A 350 18.47 -2.48 2.87
CA SER A 350 19.69 -3.14 3.34
C SER A 350 20.81 -3.12 2.30
N VAL A 351 20.51 -3.40 1.03
CA VAL A 351 21.50 -3.32 -0.06
C VAL A 351 22.01 -1.89 -0.22
N THR A 352 21.14 -0.89 -0.15
CA THR A 352 21.51 0.53 -0.26
C THR A 352 22.41 0.97 0.89
N LEU A 353 22.07 0.59 2.12
CA LEU A 353 22.88 0.89 3.32
C LEU A 353 24.22 0.15 3.30
N LEU A 354 24.23 -1.12 2.87
CA LEU A 354 25.46 -1.90 2.73
C LEU A 354 26.38 -1.28 1.67
N ALA A 355 25.84 -0.91 0.51
CA ALA A 355 26.61 -0.23 -0.53
C ALA A 355 27.21 1.08 -0.02
N PHE A 356 26.44 1.89 0.71
CA PHE A 356 26.94 3.11 1.36
C PHE A 356 28.07 2.80 2.35
N LEU A 357 27.88 1.82 3.24
CA LEU A 357 28.88 1.44 4.24
C LEU A 357 30.19 0.97 3.60
N VAL A 358 30.11 0.06 2.62
CA VAL A 358 31.26 -0.47 1.90
C VAL A 358 32.02 0.65 1.18
N LEU A 359 31.32 1.52 0.48
CA LEU A 359 31.92 2.66 -0.22
C LEU A 359 32.54 3.68 0.76
N GLU A 360 31.93 3.90 1.93
CA GLU A 360 32.52 4.78 2.95
C GLU A 360 33.78 4.18 3.56
N ILE A 361 33.81 2.87 3.84
CA ILE A 361 35.02 2.17 4.32
C ILE A 361 36.15 2.32 3.30
N PHE A 362 35.90 2.02 2.03
CA PHE A 362 36.92 2.18 0.99
C PHE A 362 37.42 3.63 0.88
N ARG A 363 36.53 4.61 0.97
CA ARG A 363 36.90 6.04 0.93
C ARG A 363 37.81 6.44 2.09
N ILE A 364 37.56 5.92 3.29
CA ILE A 364 38.38 6.20 4.48
C ILE A 364 39.74 5.50 4.37
N LEU A 365 39.77 4.24 3.93
CA LEU A 365 41.01 3.48 3.75
C LEU A 365 41.93 4.13 2.71
N ASP A 366 41.39 4.52 1.55
CA ASP A 366 42.13 5.22 0.51
C ASP A 366 42.73 6.54 1.04
N SER A 367 41.93 7.33 1.76
CA SER A 367 42.38 8.57 2.41
C SER A 367 43.46 8.34 3.46
N SER A 368 43.49 7.19 4.13
CA SER A 368 44.51 6.84 5.12
C SER A 368 45.82 6.37 4.49
N SER A 369 45.76 5.72 3.31
CA SER A 369 46.96 5.26 2.58
C SER A 369 47.82 6.41 2.06
N ILE A 370 47.19 7.52 1.68
CA ILE A 370 47.86 8.74 1.19
C ILE A 370 48.54 9.52 2.35
N GLY A 371 48.16 9.24 3.61
CA GLY A 371 48.68 9.92 4.80
C GLY A 371 49.89 9.26 5.48
N SER A 372 50.42 8.14 4.97
CA SER A 372 51.63 7.53 5.53
C SER A 372 52.88 8.21 4.96
N PRO A 373 53.74 8.85 5.78
CA PRO A 373 54.96 9.45 5.29
C PRO A 373 55.96 8.34 4.94
N SER A 374 56.16 8.09 3.65
CA SER A 374 57.32 7.33 3.18
C SER A 374 58.60 8.03 3.68
N SER A 375 59.41 7.31 4.45
CA SER A 375 60.74 7.73 4.88
C SER A 375 61.61 8.00 3.65
N HIS A 376 61.67 9.26 3.21
CA HIS A 376 62.67 9.73 2.26
C HIS A 376 63.98 9.95 3.01
N THR A 377 64.95 9.08 2.75
CA THR A 377 66.37 9.32 3.02
C THR A 377 66.79 10.62 2.33
N PRO A 378 67.47 11.56 3.00
CA PRO A 378 67.87 12.82 2.37
C PRO A 378 68.96 12.58 1.33
N PRO A 379 69.04 13.41 0.26
CA PRO A 379 70.07 13.27 -0.76
C PRO A 379 71.45 13.59 -0.18
N SER A 380 72.42 12.72 -0.46
CA SER A 380 73.83 12.95 -0.19
C SER A 380 74.31 14.17 -0.97
N PHE A 381 74.78 15.18 -0.24
CA PHE A 381 75.48 16.33 -0.80
C PHE A 381 76.85 15.88 -1.30
N GLU A 382 77.04 15.79 -2.62
CA GLU A 382 78.39 15.70 -3.21
C GLU A 382 79.04 17.09 -3.19
N THR A 383 80.11 17.24 -2.43
CA THR A 383 81.00 18.40 -2.49
C THR A 383 82.09 18.14 -3.52
N HIS A 384 82.11 18.91 -4.62
CA HIS A 384 83.24 18.96 -5.54
C HIS A 384 84.48 19.55 -4.84
N PRO A 385 85.68 18.96 -5.00
CA PRO A 385 86.91 19.58 -4.53
C PRO A 385 87.33 20.70 -5.49
N SER A 386 87.54 21.88 -4.92
CA SER A 386 88.21 23.01 -5.57
C SER A 386 89.68 22.67 -5.85
N SER A 387 90.06 22.68 -7.13
CA SER A 387 91.45 22.63 -7.57
C SER A 387 92.10 24.00 -7.47
N THR A 388 93.14 24.09 -6.65
CA THR A 388 94.08 25.22 -6.55
C THR A 388 95.38 24.89 -7.29
N SER A 389 96.00 25.94 -7.85
CA SER A 389 97.38 26.09 -8.38
C SER A 389 97.70 25.31 -9.67
N VAL A 390 98.33 25.93 -10.68
CA VAL A 390 99.49 26.84 -10.64
C VAL A 390 99.28 28.09 -11.49
#